data_AF-A0A0G2BFG2-F1
#
_entry.id   AF-A0A0G2BFG2-F1
#
_cell.length_a   1.000
_cell.length_b   1.000
_cell.length_c   1.000
_cell.angle_alpha   90.00
_cell.angle_beta   90.00
_cell.angle_gamma   90.00
#
_symmetry.space_group_name_H-M   'P 1'
#
loop_
_entity.id
_entity.type
_entity.pdbx_description
1 polymer ?
#
loop_
_entity_poly.entity_id
_entity_poly.type
_entity_poly.pdbx_seq_one_letter_code
_entity_poly.pdbx_strand_id
1 'polypeptide(L)'
;MPKTQTDPSGVLPFPKELPPLPDNGTELYDSIMQMVEPELVSKELPKVRERLKAEKPEEVKAHARRYMEAFSTFNQIMKQSEKAMHKEIKQFVHTAYASLEQTTNAMDAEKITQLEETFAEQKAVKQKTPEEIMKEVDKAPDPNIK
;
A
#
# COMPACT_ATOMS: atom_id res chain seq x y z
N MET A 1 -3.70 11.85 12.45
CA MET A 1 -3.26 12.16 11.07
C MET A 1 -1.75 11.96 11.01
N PRO A 2 -1.23 10.95 10.29
CA PRO A 2 0.21 10.78 10.18
C PRO A 2 0.78 11.91 9.34
N LYS A 3 1.84 12.54 9.84
CA LYS A 3 2.54 13.62 9.14
C LYS A 3 3.34 13.01 8.00
N THR A 4 2.94 13.28 6.76
CA THR A 4 3.72 12.96 5.55
C THR A 4 5.01 13.77 5.58
N GLN A 5 6.10 13.12 6.00
CA GLN A 5 7.45 13.65 5.93
C GLN A 5 7.87 13.58 4.46
N THR A 6 7.82 14.72 3.77
CA THR A 6 8.34 14.89 2.42
C THR A 6 9.85 14.74 2.44
N ASP A 7 10.35 13.65 1.84
CA ASP A 7 11.76 13.43 1.52
C ASP A 7 12.22 14.52 0.51
N PRO A 8 13.39 15.16 0.70
CA PRO A 8 13.89 16.24 -0.18
C PRO A 8 14.19 15.81 -1.63
N SER A 9 14.06 14.53 -1.97
CA SER A 9 14.28 13.99 -3.31
C SER A 9 13.07 14.06 -4.25
N GLY A 10 11.91 14.58 -3.80
CA GLY A 10 10.71 14.72 -4.64
C GLY A 10 10.03 13.40 -5.01
N VAL A 11 10.54 12.28 -4.49
CA VAL A 11 9.98 10.93 -4.66
C VAL A 11 8.84 10.78 -3.64
N LEU A 12 7.62 10.52 -4.11
CA LEU A 12 6.51 10.21 -3.22
C LEU A 12 6.81 8.89 -2.49
N PRO A 13 6.72 8.84 -1.14
CA PRO A 13 7.09 7.65 -0.40
C PRO A 13 6.12 6.50 -0.71
N PHE A 14 6.67 5.32 -0.98
CA PHE A 14 5.89 4.08 -1.05
C PHE A 14 5.10 3.92 0.26
N PRO A 15 3.80 3.57 0.24
CA PRO A 15 3.05 3.32 1.47
C PRO A 15 3.72 2.18 2.23
N LYS A 16 4.27 2.46 3.42
CA LYS A 16 5.02 1.46 4.19
C LYS A 16 4.16 0.31 4.69
N GLU A 17 2.85 0.52 4.86
CA GLU A 17 1.96 -0.46 5.47
C GLU A 17 0.60 -0.49 4.77
N LEU A 18 0.13 -1.70 4.48
CA LEU A 18 -1.25 -1.94 4.05
C LEU A 18 -2.19 -1.74 5.24
N PRO A 19 -3.42 -1.24 5.05
CA PRO A 19 -4.40 -1.22 6.12
C PRO A 19 -4.64 -2.65 6.64
N PRO A 20 -4.70 -2.86 7.96
CA PRO A 20 -4.90 -4.19 8.53
C PRO A 20 -6.27 -4.73 8.11
N LEU A 21 -6.28 -5.95 7.56
CA LEU A 21 -7.51 -6.71 7.35
C LEU A 21 -7.96 -7.33 8.69
N PRO A 22 -9.28 -7.57 8.89
CA PRO A 22 -9.73 -8.40 10.00
C PRO A 22 -9.06 -9.78 9.92
N ASP A 23 -8.73 -10.38 11.08
CA ASP A 23 -7.94 -11.61 11.12
C ASP A 23 -8.70 -12.81 10.51
N ASN A 24 -10.04 -12.76 10.51
CA ASN A 24 -10.90 -13.76 9.90
C ASN A 24 -12.33 -13.24 9.63
N GLY A 25 -13.11 -14.01 8.85
CA GLY A 25 -14.48 -13.64 8.48
C GLY A 25 -15.47 -13.59 9.65
N THR A 26 -15.20 -14.32 10.75
CA THR A 26 -16.06 -14.29 11.95
C THR A 26 -15.93 -12.97 12.68
N GLU A 27 -14.72 -12.42 12.82
CA GLU A 27 -14.52 -11.10 13.41
C GLU A 27 -15.17 -9.99 12.59
N LEU A 28 -15.06 -10.06 11.26
CA LEU A 28 -15.75 -9.11 10.39
C LEU A 28 -17.27 -9.18 10.59
N TYR A 29 -17.84 -10.40 10.59
CA TYR A 29 -19.25 -10.62 10.83
C TYR A 29 -19.69 -10.07 12.20
N ASP A 30 -18.98 -10.43 13.26
CA ASP A 30 -19.28 -10.05 14.63
C ASP A 30 -19.13 -8.54 14.84
N SER A 31 -18.14 -7.89 14.22
CA SER A 31 -17.96 -6.44 14.33
C SER A 31 -19.17 -5.67 13.81
N ILE A 32 -19.80 -6.15 12.73
CA ILE A 32 -20.98 -5.54 12.13
C ILE A 32 -22.23 -5.92 12.94
N MET A 33 -22.41 -7.21 13.24
CA MET A 33 -23.58 -7.69 13.97
C MET A 33 -23.65 -7.15 15.40
N GLN A 34 -22.51 -6.87 16.04
CA GLN A 34 -22.49 -6.24 17.36
C GLN A 34 -23.18 -4.87 17.38
N MET A 35 -23.23 -4.15 16.25
CA MET A 35 -23.95 -2.89 16.09
C MET A 35 -25.38 -3.08 15.57
N VAL A 36 -25.60 -4.09 14.72
CA VAL A 36 -26.89 -4.32 14.04
C VAL A 36 -27.86 -5.13 14.90
N GLU A 37 -27.44 -6.30 15.35
CA GLU A 37 -28.21 -7.20 16.21
C GLU A 37 -27.24 -8.03 17.07
N PRO A 38 -26.96 -7.59 18.31
CA PRO A 38 -26.02 -8.24 19.21
C PRO A 38 -26.37 -9.69 19.55
N GLU A 39 -27.63 -10.10 19.42
CA GLU A 39 -28.00 -11.51 19.63
C GLU A 39 -27.55 -12.42 18.49
N LEU A 40 -27.28 -11.87 17.30
CA LEU A 40 -26.85 -12.62 16.12
C LEU A 40 -25.33 -12.73 15.98
N VAL A 41 -24.55 -12.20 16.91
CA VAL A 41 -23.09 -12.44 16.94
C VAL A 41 -22.81 -13.93 17.14
N SER A 42 -21.73 -14.42 16.55
CA SER A 42 -21.40 -15.83 16.42
C SER A 42 -21.45 -16.60 17.75
N LYS A 43 -20.91 -16.00 18.81
CA LYS A 43 -20.87 -16.56 20.17
C LYS A 43 -22.25 -16.73 20.83
N GLU A 44 -23.26 -15.94 20.43
CA GLU A 44 -24.59 -15.97 21.04
C GLU A 44 -25.57 -16.86 20.26
N LEU A 45 -25.28 -17.19 19.00
CA LEU A 45 -26.14 -18.03 18.15
C LEU A 45 -26.58 -19.36 18.78
N PRO A 46 -25.71 -20.12 19.50
CA PRO A 46 -26.13 -21.34 20.18
C PRO A 46 -27.23 -21.07 21.22
N LYS A 47 -27.13 -19.98 21.99
CA LYS A 47 -28.11 -19.64 23.03
C LYS A 47 -29.41 -19.14 22.42
N VAL A 48 -29.32 -18.35 21.34
CA VAL A 48 -30.51 -17.92 20.58
C VAL A 48 -31.27 -19.13 20.06
N ARG A 49 -30.58 -20.11 19.48
CA ARG A 49 -31.21 -21.33 18.98
C ARG A 49 -31.97 -22.09 20.06
N GLU A 50 -31.41 -22.24 21.25
CA GLU A 50 -32.10 -22.94 22.35
C GLU A 50 -33.31 -22.14 22.87
N ARG A 51 -33.20 -20.81 22.95
CA ARG A 51 -34.30 -19.93 23.36
C ARG A 51 -35.49 -20.02 22.42
N LEU A 52 -35.23 -19.92 21.11
CA LEU A 52 -36.27 -19.98 20.08
C LEU A 52 -37.04 -21.32 20.05
N LYS A 53 -36.44 -22.43 20.52
CA LYS A 53 -37.15 -23.72 20.63
C LYS A 53 -38.20 -23.73 21.75
N ALA A 54 -38.00 -22.92 22.79
CA ALA A 54 -38.86 -22.85 23.96
C ALA A 54 -39.91 -21.72 23.85
N GLU A 55 -39.77 -20.82 22.87
CA GLU A 55 -40.67 -19.70 22.64
C GLU A 55 -41.98 -20.10 21.94
N LYS A 56 -43.01 -19.26 22.10
CA LYS A 56 -44.28 -19.47 21.39
C LYS A 56 -44.14 -19.15 19.89
N PRO A 57 -44.93 -19.78 19.01
CA PRO A 57 -44.85 -19.56 17.57
C PRO A 57 -44.93 -18.07 17.15
N GLU A 58 -45.73 -17.29 17.87
CA GLU A 58 -45.95 -15.87 17.63
C GLU A 58 -44.68 -15.04 17.93
N GLU A 59 -43.95 -15.39 18.98
CA GLU A 59 -42.69 -14.75 19.38
C GLU A 59 -41.57 -15.10 18.40
N VAL A 60 -41.46 -16.38 18.04
CA VAL A 60 -40.51 -16.86 17.01
C VAL A 60 -40.72 -16.11 15.69
N LYS A 61 -41.97 -15.85 15.30
CA LYS A 61 -42.29 -15.08 14.09
C LYS A 61 -41.87 -13.62 14.19
N ALA A 62 -41.99 -13.01 15.36
CA ALA A 62 -41.50 -11.64 15.60
C ALA A 62 -39.96 -11.58 15.52
N HIS A 63 -39.27 -12.54 16.16
CA HIS A 63 -37.82 -12.66 16.08
C HIS A 63 -37.33 -12.90 14.65
N ALA A 64 -38.00 -13.76 13.88
CA ALA A 64 -37.65 -14.02 12.48
C ALA A 64 -37.69 -12.75 11.63
N ARG A 65 -38.71 -11.90 11.81
CA ARG A 65 -38.81 -10.61 11.09
C ARG A 65 -37.65 -9.69 11.46
N ARG A 66 -37.38 -9.53 12.76
CA ARG A 66 -36.26 -8.71 13.25
C ARG A 66 -34.92 -9.21 12.70
N TYR A 67 -34.68 -10.51 12.73
CA TYR A 67 -33.43 -11.09 12.21
C TYR A 67 -33.30 -10.95 10.69
N MET A 68 -34.39 -11.05 9.93
CA MET A 68 -34.37 -10.76 8.49
C MET A 68 -33.96 -9.31 8.21
N GLU A 69 -34.47 -8.35 8.98
CA GLU A 69 -34.09 -6.93 8.86
C GLU A 69 -32.62 -6.70 9.24
N ALA A 70 -32.15 -7.38 10.29
CA ALA A 70 -30.75 -7.35 10.70
C ALA A 70 -29.82 -7.88 9.59
N PHE A 71 -30.12 -9.04 9.00
CA PHE A 71 -29.34 -9.57 7.88
C PHE A 71 -29.39 -8.69 6.64
N SER A 72 -30.52 -8.03 6.37
CA SER A 72 -30.61 -7.04 5.28
C SER A 72 -29.68 -5.86 5.50
N THR A 73 -29.65 -5.34 6.73
CA THR A 73 -28.76 -4.24 7.15
C THR A 73 -27.29 -4.66 7.08
N PHE A 74 -26.96 -5.85 7.58
CA PHE A 74 -25.62 -6.45 7.46
C PHE A 74 -25.15 -6.49 6.00
N ASN A 75 -25.98 -7.01 5.10
CA ASN A 75 -25.64 -7.10 3.67
C ASN A 75 -25.41 -5.72 3.03
N GLN A 76 -26.17 -4.69 3.45
CA GLN A 76 -25.97 -3.32 2.98
C GLN A 76 -24.61 -2.76 3.44
N ILE A 77 -24.28 -2.95 4.72
CA ILE A 77 -22.99 -2.51 5.30
C ILE A 77 -21.83 -3.23 4.60
N MET A 78 -21.92 -4.56 4.43
CA MET A 78 -20.92 -5.35 3.73
C MET A 78 -20.69 -4.86 2.30
N LYS A 79 -21.76 -4.63 1.53
CA LYS A 79 -21.65 -4.12 0.15
C LYS A 79 -21.00 -2.73 0.09
N GLN A 80 -21.27 -1.87 1.06
CA GLN A 80 -20.63 -0.55 1.15
C GLN A 80 -19.14 -0.68 1.50
N SER A 81 -18.81 -1.55 2.45
CA SER A 81 -17.43 -1.85 2.85
C SER A 81 -16.62 -2.40 1.67
N GLU A 82 -17.14 -3.39 0.95
CA GLU A 82 -16.51 -3.95 -0.26
C GLU A 82 -16.23 -2.88 -1.32
N LYS A 83 -17.20 -1.97 -1.54
CA LYS A 83 -17.04 -0.88 -2.50
C LYS A 83 -15.95 0.11 -2.05
N ALA A 84 -15.88 0.43 -0.76
CA ALA A 84 -14.85 1.30 -0.20
C ALA A 84 -13.46 0.66 -0.33
N MET A 85 -13.33 -0.60 0.08
CA MET A 85 -12.09 -1.38 -0.03
C MET A 85 -11.62 -1.47 -1.49
N HIS A 86 -12.52 -1.73 -2.44
CA HIS A 86 -12.17 -1.78 -3.85
C HIS A 86 -11.66 -0.42 -4.39
N LYS A 87 -12.20 0.69 -3.88
CA LYS A 87 -11.72 2.04 -4.22
C LYS A 87 -10.31 2.28 -3.66
N GLU A 88 -10.07 1.89 -2.41
CA GLU A 88 -8.75 2.01 -1.77
C GLU A 88 -7.70 1.18 -2.49
N ILE A 89 -8.03 -0.07 -2.85
CA ILE A 89 -7.15 -0.94 -3.67
C ILE A 89 -6.79 -0.26 -4.98
N LYS A 90 -7.78 0.30 -5.71
CA LYS A 90 -7.52 1.01 -6.97
C LYS A 90 -6.57 2.20 -6.78
N GLN A 91 -6.78 2.99 -5.73
CA GLN A 91 -5.92 4.13 -5.42
C GLN A 91 -4.51 3.70 -5.04
N PHE A 92 -4.39 2.62 -4.26
CA PHE A 92 -3.10 2.03 -3.90
C PHE A 92 -2.35 1.56 -5.14
N VAL A 93 -2.99 0.77 -6.00
CA VAL A 93 -2.40 0.27 -7.25
C VAL A 93 -1.91 1.43 -8.13
N HIS A 94 -2.74 2.45 -8.32
CA HIS A 94 -2.34 3.64 -9.09
C HIS A 94 -1.12 4.34 -8.49
N THR A 95 -1.10 4.51 -7.17
CA THR A 95 0.02 5.15 -6.45
C THR A 95 1.30 4.32 -6.55
N ALA A 96 1.19 3.00 -6.44
CA ALA A 96 2.32 2.08 -6.58
C ALA A 96 2.92 2.14 -7.99
N TYR A 97 2.08 2.14 -9.03
CA TYR A 97 2.55 2.28 -10.42
C TYR A 97 3.23 3.62 -10.66
N ALA A 98 2.64 4.73 -10.22
CA ALA A 98 3.22 6.06 -10.38
C ALA A 98 4.57 6.20 -9.66
N SER A 99 4.69 5.60 -8.47
CA SER A 99 5.96 5.56 -7.72
C SER A 99 7.02 4.77 -8.48
N LEU A 100 6.67 3.62 -9.05
CA LEU A 100 7.60 2.80 -9.84
C LEU A 100 8.06 3.53 -11.12
N GLU A 101 7.14 4.22 -11.79
CA GLU A 101 7.44 5.03 -12.98
C GLU A 101 8.41 6.18 -12.64
N GLN A 102 8.17 6.88 -11.53
CA GLN A 102 9.08 7.94 -11.05
C GLN A 102 10.47 7.39 -10.72
N THR A 103 10.56 6.25 -10.04
CA THR A 103 11.85 5.60 -9.74
C THR A 103 12.58 5.24 -11.02
N THR A 104 11.88 4.66 -12.01
CA THR A 104 12.48 4.30 -13.29
C THR A 104 12.99 5.53 -14.03
N ASN A 105 12.18 6.60 -14.09
CA ASN A 105 12.57 7.86 -14.73
C ASN A 105 13.79 8.51 -14.04
N ALA A 106 13.88 8.43 -12.71
CA ALA A 106 15.03 8.94 -11.97
C ALA A 106 16.31 8.15 -12.27
N MET A 107 16.21 6.81 -12.33
CA MET A 107 17.34 5.94 -12.70
C MET A 107 17.80 6.18 -14.14
N ASP A 108 16.86 6.39 -15.07
CA ASP A 108 17.20 6.65 -16.47
C ASP A 108 17.82 8.04 -16.64
N ALA A 109 17.34 9.05 -15.91
CA ALA A 109 17.99 10.37 -15.88
C ALA A 109 19.44 10.27 -15.36
N GLU A 110 19.67 9.52 -14.29
CA GLU A 110 21.03 9.30 -13.74
C GLU A 110 21.95 8.61 -14.75
N LYS A 111 21.47 7.58 -15.45
CA LYS A 111 22.25 6.92 -16.52
C LYS A 111 22.56 7.84 -17.69
N ILE A 112 21.61 8.69 -18.10
CA ILE A 112 21.84 9.67 -19.17
C ILE A 112 22.93 10.64 -18.75
N THR A 113 22.88 11.16 -17.52
CA THR A 113 23.93 12.04 -16.99
C THR A 113 25.30 11.37 -16.98
N GLN A 114 25.40 10.11 -16.52
CA GLN A 114 26.66 9.35 -16.55
C GLN A 114 27.20 9.14 -17.98
N LEU A 115 26.31 8.90 -18.95
CA LEU A 115 26.70 8.77 -20.36
C LEU A 115 27.22 10.11 -20.91
N GLU A 116 26.55 11.22 -20.61
CA GLU A 116 26.97 12.57 -21.03
C GLU A 116 28.36 12.93 -20.48
N GLU A 117 28.61 12.63 -19.20
CA GLU A 117 29.94 12.80 -18.57
C GLU A 117 31.00 11.98 -19.29
N THR A 118 30.72 10.70 -19.56
CA THR A 118 31.64 9.80 -20.28
C THR A 118 31.96 10.33 -21.68
N PHE A 119 30.97 10.84 -22.42
CA PHE A 119 31.18 11.43 -23.74
C PHE A 119 31.98 12.75 -23.67
N ALA A 120 31.75 13.57 -22.65
CA ALA A 120 32.49 14.80 -22.43
C ALA A 120 33.98 14.51 -22.14
N GLU A 121 34.26 13.52 -21.28
CA GLU A 121 35.62 13.06 -20.99
C GLU A 121 36.33 12.55 -22.26
N GLN A 122 35.66 11.72 -23.07
CA GLN A 122 36.24 11.21 -24.31
C GLN A 122 36.52 12.31 -25.35
N LYS A 123 35.67 13.34 -25.42
CA LYS A 123 35.94 14.52 -26.28
C LYS A 123 37.13 15.33 -25.77
N ALA A 124 37.23 15.52 -24.45
CA ALA A 124 38.35 16.22 -23.84
C ALA A 124 39.68 15.49 -24.13
N VAL A 125 39.71 14.15 -24.03
CA VAL A 125 40.89 13.34 -24.37
C VAL A 125 41.27 13.44 -25.86
N LYS A 126 40.30 13.52 -26.77
CA LYS A 126 40.56 13.66 -28.22
C LYS A 126 40.98 15.07 -28.66
N GLN A 127 40.70 16.10 -27.87
CA GLN A 127 41.10 17.48 -28.16
C GLN A 127 42.42 17.89 -27.52
N LYS A 128 42.93 17.13 -26.54
CA LYS A 128 44.30 17.34 -26.02
C LYS A 128 45.31 17.14 -27.15
N THR A 129 46.21 18.09 -27.32
CA THR A 129 47.32 17.97 -28.27
C THR A 129 48.35 16.93 -27.76
N PRO A 130 49.14 16.27 -28.64
CA PRO A 130 50.12 15.25 -28.22
C PRO A 130 51.08 15.73 -27.11
N GLU A 131 51.41 17.03 -27.10
CA GLU A 131 52.28 17.66 -26.09
C GLU A 131 51.63 17.75 -24.69
N GLU A 132 50.29 17.89 -24.60
CA GLU A 132 49.57 17.97 -23.33
C GLU A 132 49.36 16.59 -22.70
N ILE A 133 49.17 15.55 -23.52
CA ILE A 133 49.09 14.15 -23.08
C ILE A 133 50.46 13.70 -22.53
N MET A 134 51.56 14.11 -23.15
CA MET A 134 52.92 13.82 -22.68
C MET A 134 53.25 14.53 -21.35
N LYS A 135 52.75 15.74 -21.10
CA LYS A 135 52.96 16.47 -19.83
C LYS A 135 52.25 15.84 -18.63
N GLU A 136 51.14 15.13 -18.82
CA GLU A 136 50.45 14.40 -17.75
C GLU A 136 51.12 13.06 -17.42
N VAL A 137 51.75 12.40 -18.40
CA VAL A 137 52.51 11.15 -18.20
C VAL A 137 53.85 11.40 -17.47
N ASP A 138 54.40 12.61 -17.56
CA ASP A 138 55.66 13.01 -16.89
C ASP A 138 55.49 13.47 -15.43
N LYS A 139 54.28 13.45 -14.86
CA LYS A 139 54.14 13.54 -13.40
C LYS A 139 54.56 12.20 -12.79
N ALA A 140 55.87 12.11 -12.53
CA ALA A 140 56.54 11.01 -11.85
C ALA A 140 55.72 10.49 -10.66
N PRO A 141 55.73 9.16 -10.40
CA PRO A 141 55.10 8.61 -9.21
C PRO A 141 55.68 9.31 -7.98
N ASP A 142 54.80 9.81 -7.11
CA ASP A 142 55.17 10.42 -5.84
C ASP A 142 56.02 9.44 -5.03
N PRO A 143 57.27 9.78 -4.65
CA PRO A 143 58.15 8.87 -3.94
C PRO A 143 57.78 8.65 -2.47
N ASN A 144 56.65 9.17 -1.96
CA ASN A 144 56.17 8.89 -0.61
C ASN A 144 55.14 7.75 -0.57
N ILE A 145 55.57 6.56 -0.98
CA ILE A 145 55.05 5.31 -0.40
C ILE A 145 56.01 4.94 0.74
N LYS A 146 55.55 5.09 1.97
CA LYS A 146 56.09 4.43 3.16
C LYS A 146 54.98 3.63 3.82
#